data_AF-A0A7S0NP14-F1
#
_entry.id   AF-A0A7S0NP14-F1
#
_cell.length_a   1.000
_cell.length_b   1.000
_cell.length_c   1.000
_cell.angle_alpha   90.00
_cell.angle_beta   90.00
_cell.angle_gamma   90.00
#
_symmetry.space_group_name_H-M   'P 1'
#
loop_
_entity.id
_entity.type
_entity.pdbx_description
1 polymer ?
#
loop_
_entity_poly.entity_id
_entity_poly.type
_entity_poly.pdbx_seq_one_letter_code
_entity_poly.pdbx_strand_id
1 'polypeptide(L)'
;IVALCHASNLLGEIIDLPRIVELIRSRAARDCQIIVDGVAFAPHRPIEVDKWGVDWYAFSPYKVYGPHVGALFGSAKALELVTGPNHYFIDPKQVPYKFELGGCSHEACAGLVAMG
;
A
#
# COMPACT_ATOMS: atom_id res chain seq x y z
N ILE A 1 -4.58 14.60 3.02
CA ILE A 1 -4.32 13.15 3.15
C ILE A 1 -5.30 12.61 4.18
N VAL A 2 -5.87 11.42 3.94
CA VAL A 2 -6.59 10.61 4.91
C VAL A 2 -5.86 9.27 5.03
N ALA A 3 -5.54 8.86 6.24
CA ALA A 3 -4.87 7.59 6.52
C ALA A 3 -5.70 6.77 7.50
N LEU A 4 -5.90 5.48 7.21
CA LEU A 4 -6.72 4.58 8.03
C LEU A 4 -6.24 3.12 7.91
N CYS A 5 -6.57 2.30 8.89
CA CYS A 5 -6.42 0.85 8.76
C CYS A 5 -7.64 0.25 8.04
N HIS A 6 -7.41 -0.82 7.28
CA HIS A 6 -8.49 -1.61 6.68
C HIS A 6 -9.12 -2.55 7.72
N ALA A 7 -8.32 -3.05 8.66
CA ALA A 7 -8.81 -3.78 9.82
C ALA A 7 -8.09 -3.32 11.09
N SER A 8 -8.84 -3.12 12.17
CA SER A 8 -8.24 -2.84 13.48
C SER A 8 -7.47 -4.06 13.97
N ASN A 9 -6.19 -3.91 14.29
CA ASN A 9 -5.37 -4.96 14.88
C ASN A 9 -5.72 -5.27 16.35
N LEU A 10 -6.56 -4.44 16.98
CA LEU A 10 -7.01 -4.61 18.35
C LEU A 10 -8.47 -5.08 18.43
N LEU A 11 -9.35 -4.40 17.70
CA LEU A 11 -10.80 -4.67 17.75
C LEU A 11 -11.25 -5.68 16.69
N GLY A 12 -10.44 -5.92 15.65
CA GLY A 12 -10.78 -6.82 14.55
C GLY A 12 -11.83 -6.28 13.57
N GLU A 13 -12.36 -5.07 13.80
CA GLU A 13 -13.33 -4.44 12.91
C GLU A 13 -12.72 -4.22 11.52
N ILE A 14 -13.45 -4.64 10.48
CA ILE A 14 -13.07 -4.45 9.07
C ILE A 14 -13.86 -3.28 8.50
N ILE A 15 -13.14 -2.31 7.95
CA ILE A 15 -13.71 -1.10 7.37
C ILE A 15 -14.22 -1.36 5.95
N ASP A 16 -15.42 -0.88 5.65
CA ASP A 16 -15.96 -0.84 4.28
C ASP A 16 -15.25 0.27 3.48
N LEU A 17 -14.13 -0.10 2.84
CA LEU A 17 -13.31 0.84 2.08
C LEU A 17 -14.06 1.52 0.93
N PRO A 18 -14.82 0.84 0.05
CA PRO A 18 -15.59 1.50 -1.00
C PRO A 18 -16.46 2.65 -0.47
N ARG A 19 -17.20 2.39 0.61
CA ARG A 19 -18.06 3.41 1.24
C ARG A 19 -17.26 4.58 1.82
N ILE A 20 -16.16 4.28 2.52
CA ILE A 20 -15.31 5.32 3.11
C ILE A 20 -14.62 6.15 2.03
N VAL A 21 -14.14 5.52 0.96
CA VAL A 21 -13.54 6.21 -0.18
C VAL A 21 -14.55 7.14 -0.83
N GLU A 22 -15.76 6.68 -1.14
CA GLU A 22 -16.82 7.53 -1.70
C GLU A 22 -17.11 8.75 -0.79
N LEU A 23 -17.21 8.52 0.51
CA LEU A 23 -17.43 9.59 1.49
C LEU A 23 -16.28 10.61 1.48
N ILE A 24 -15.03 10.16 1.43
CA ILE A 24 -13.86 11.05 1.37
C ILE A 24 -13.87 11.83 0.05
N ARG A 25 -14.09 11.17 -1.09
CA ARG A 25 -14.10 11.82 -2.40
C ARG A 25 -15.21 12.86 -2.55
N SER A 26 -16.35 12.68 -1.88
CA SER A 26 -17.45 13.66 -1.91
C SER A 26 -17.20 14.92 -1.05
N ARG A 27 -16.25 14.89 -0.11
CA ARG A 27 -16.05 15.96 0.88
C ARG A 27 -14.67 16.60 0.88
N ALA A 28 -13.64 15.84 0.49
CA ALA A 28 -12.26 16.29 0.52
C ALA A 28 -11.87 17.01 -0.78
N ALA A 29 -10.74 17.71 -0.73
CA ALA A 29 -10.10 18.27 -1.92
C ALA A 29 -9.75 17.16 -2.95
N ARG A 30 -9.76 17.50 -4.24
CA ARG A 30 -9.55 16.55 -5.36
C ARG A 30 -8.19 15.83 -5.36
N ASP A 31 -7.22 16.42 -4.68
CA ASP A 31 -5.85 15.95 -4.51
C ASP A 31 -5.63 15.19 -3.19
N CYS A 32 -6.67 15.07 -2.35
CA CYS A 32 -6.58 14.34 -1.10
C CYS A 32 -6.23 12.86 -1.34
N GLN A 33 -5.08 12.44 -0.84
CA GLN A 33 -4.61 11.05 -0.91
C GLN A 33 -5.28 10.20 0.18
N ILE A 34 -5.77 9.01 -0.19
CA ILE A 34 -6.30 7.98 0.72
C ILE A 34 -5.29 6.86 0.86
N ILE A 35 -4.73 6.72 2.05
CA ILE A 35 -3.69 5.75 2.39
C ILE A 35 -4.26 4.71 3.35
N VAL A 36 -4.19 3.44 2.99
CA VAL A 36 -4.77 2.35 3.78
C VAL A 36 -3.71 1.38 4.28
N ASP A 37 -3.72 1.08 5.58
CA ASP A 37 -2.96 -0.01 6.19
C ASP A 37 -3.75 -1.33 6.15
N GLY A 38 -3.29 -2.26 5.33
CA GLY A 38 -3.88 -3.58 5.16
C GLY A 38 -3.23 -4.70 5.95
N VAL A 39 -2.24 -4.42 6.80
CA VAL A 39 -1.43 -5.45 7.48
C VAL A 39 -2.29 -6.40 8.31
N ALA A 40 -3.25 -5.87 9.08
CA ALA A 40 -4.15 -6.68 9.88
C ALA A 40 -5.30 -7.31 9.06
N PHE A 41 -5.59 -6.81 7.86
CA PHE A 41 -6.66 -7.34 7.01
C PHE A 41 -6.22 -8.56 6.21
N ALA A 42 -4.98 -8.53 5.70
CA ALA A 42 -4.42 -9.55 4.80
C ALA A 42 -4.59 -11.01 5.24
N PRO A 43 -4.50 -11.38 6.54
CA PRO A 43 -4.67 -12.76 6.98
C PRO A 43 -6.10 -13.29 6.86
N HIS A 44 -7.08 -12.40 6.68
CA HIS A 44 -8.48 -12.73 6.81
C HIS A 44 -9.22 -12.74 5.48
N ARG A 45 -8.78 -11.93 4.50
CA ARG A 45 -9.44 -11.78 3.19
C ARG A 45 -8.44 -11.39 2.10
N PRO A 46 -8.69 -11.73 0.82
CA PRO A 46 -7.87 -11.29 -0.30
C PRO A 46 -7.82 -9.75 -0.42
N ILE A 47 -6.65 -9.24 -0.79
CA ILE A 47 -6.45 -7.81 -1.04
C ILE A 47 -6.87 -7.49 -2.48
N GLU A 48 -7.85 -6.60 -2.65
CA GLU A 48 -8.43 -6.22 -3.95
C GLU A 48 -8.39 -4.70 -4.15
N VAL A 49 -7.19 -4.11 -4.12
CA VAL A 49 -6.98 -2.64 -4.17
C VAL A 49 -7.67 -1.95 -5.35
N ASP A 50 -7.77 -2.61 -6.49
CA ASP A 50 -8.43 -2.09 -7.69
C ASP A 50 -9.93 -1.84 -7.49
N LYS A 51 -10.57 -2.56 -6.55
CA LYS A 51 -12.00 -2.45 -6.28
C LYS A 51 -12.35 -1.38 -5.26
N TRP A 52 -11.38 -0.92 -4.48
CA TRP A 52 -11.65 -0.04 -3.34
C TRP A 52 -11.44 1.45 -3.63
N GLY A 53 -10.74 1.80 -4.72
CA GLY A 53 -10.51 3.20 -5.11
C GLY A 53 -9.54 3.96 -4.18
N VAL A 54 -8.70 3.22 -3.45
CA VAL A 54 -7.64 3.75 -2.59
C VAL A 54 -6.48 4.29 -3.44
N ASP A 55 -5.78 5.32 -2.94
CA ASP A 55 -4.60 5.86 -3.62
C ASP A 55 -3.35 5.06 -3.27
N TRP A 56 -3.24 4.63 -2.00
CA TRP A 56 -2.12 3.85 -1.48
C TRP A 56 -2.63 2.73 -0.59
N TYR A 57 -1.96 1.58 -0.64
CA TYR A 57 -2.27 0.45 0.24
C TYR A 57 -0.99 -0.21 0.72
N ALA A 58 -0.76 -0.20 2.03
CA ALA A 58 0.39 -0.81 2.67
C ALA A 58 0.04 -2.22 3.15
N PHE A 59 0.99 -3.14 2.98
CA PHE A 59 0.86 -4.53 3.40
C PHE A 59 2.23 -5.07 3.85
N SER A 60 2.24 -6.14 4.64
CA SER A 60 3.45 -6.79 5.08
C SER A 60 3.27 -8.32 5.12
N PRO A 61 4.06 -9.10 4.36
CA PRO A 61 3.90 -10.55 4.26
C PRO A 61 4.05 -11.33 5.56
N TYR A 62 4.73 -10.81 6.60
CA TYR A 62 4.86 -11.54 7.88
C TYR A 62 3.52 -11.89 8.53
N LYS A 63 2.46 -11.14 8.22
CA LYS A 63 1.10 -11.45 8.70
C LYS A 63 0.45 -12.62 7.97
N VAL A 64 0.98 -13.02 6.83
CA VAL A 64 0.52 -14.16 6.02
C VAL A 64 1.65 -15.17 5.82
N TYR A 65 2.41 -15.44 6.89
CA TYR A 65 3.48 -16.45 6.95
C TYR A 65 4.70 -16.18 6.06
N GLY A 66 4.83 -14.94 5.57
CA GLY A 66 5.97 -14.50 4.78
C GLY A 66 7.11 -13.85 5.57
N PRO A 67 8.11 -13.32 4.86
CA PRO A 67 9.21 -12.58 5.48
C PRO A 67 8.77 -11.23 6.05
N HIS A 68 9.56 -10.69 6.99
CA HIS A 68 9.38 -9.36 7.58
C HIS A 68 9.80 -8.24 6.61
N VAL A 69 9.03 -8.06 5.54
CA VAL A 69 9.21 -6.99 4.54
C VAL A 69 7.91 -6.20 4.34
N GLY A 70 8.01 -5.02 3.75
CA GLY A 70 6.85 -4.20 3.39
C GLY A 70 6.56 -4.27 1.88
N ALA A 71 5.29 -4.17 1.52
CA ALA A 71 4.84 -3.91 0.16
C ALA A 71 3.92 -2.68 0.17
N LEU A 72 4.09 -1.82 -0.83
CA LEU A 72 3.28 -0.63 -1.01
C LEU A 72 2.68 -0.63 -2.40
N PHE A 73 1.35 -0.68 -2.48
CA PHE A 73 0.62 -0.32 -3.69
C PHE A 73 0.45 1.18 -3.75
N GLY A 74 0.58 1.75 -4.95
CA GLY A 74 0.15 3.10 -5.29
C GLY A 74 -0.61 3.08 -6.61
N SER A 75 -1.75 3.78 -6.67
CA SER A 75 -2.47 3.97 -7.92
C SER A 75 -1.63 4.80 -8.90
N ALA A 76 -1.90 4.70 -10.21
CA ALA A 76 -1.17 5.47 -11.23
C ALA A 76 -1.20 6.98 -10.92
N LYS A 77 -2.38 7.52 -10.60
CA LYS A 77 -2.55 8.93 -10.20
C LYS A 77 -1.73 9.27 -8.96
N ALA A 78 -1.67 8.37 -7.98
CA ALA A 78 -0.93 8.60 -6.74
C ALA A 78 0.58 8.63 -6.98
N LEU A 79 1.09 7.68 -7.77
CA LEU A 79 2.52 7.56 -8.12
C LEU A 79 3.04 8.76 -8.93
N GLU A 80 2.18 9.40 -9.72
CA GLU A 80 2.49 10.63 -10.47
C GLU A 80 2.67 11.86 -9.58
N LEU A 81 2.03 11.90 -8.40
CA LEU A 81 2.04 13.07 -7.52
C LEU A 81 3.29 13.18 -6.64
N VAL A 82 4.09 12.12 -6.56
CA VAL A 82 5.23 12.03 -5.63
C VAL A 82 6.51 11.78 -6.40
N THR A 83 7.63 12.41 -6.04
CA THR A 83 8.93 12.20 -6.72
C THR A 83 9.61 10.89 -6.31
N GLY A 84 9.28 10.35 -5.13
CA GLY A 84 9.98 9.23 -4.52
C GLY A 84 11.24 9.67 -3.73
N PRO A 85 11.67 8.91 -2.71
CA PRO A 85 12.80 9.27 -1.86
C PRO A 85 14.19 8.93 -2.43
N ASN A 86 14.29 8.32 -3.61
CA ASN A 86 15.57 7.86 -4.16
C ASN A 86 16.48 9.01 -4.65
N HIS A 87 17.70 8.66 -5.02
CA HIS A 87 18.73 9.58 -5.47
C HIS A 87 18.26 10.42 -6.66
N TYR A 88 18.71 11.67 -6.71
CA TYR A 88 18.31 12.66 -7.72
C TYR A 88 18.60 12.25 -9.18
N PHE A 89 19.50 11.29 -9.39
CA PHE A 89 19.85 10.78 -10.72
C PHE A 89 18.94 9.64 -11.20
N ILE A 90 18.04 9.15 -10.36
CA ILE A 90 16.98 8.21 -10.75
C ILE A 90 15.82 9.02 -11.34
N ASP A 91 15.36 8.64 -12.52
CA ASP A 91 14.19 9.26 -13.14
C ASP A 91 12.97 9.12 -12.20
N PRO A 92 12.34 10.24 -11.77
CA PRO A 92 11.18 10.22 -10.90
C PRO A 92 9.97 9.45 -11.45
N LYS A 93 9.97 9.05 -12.72
CA LYS A 93 8.91 8.22 -13.32
C LYS A 93 9.18 6.72 -13.20
N GLN A 94 10.38 6.30 -12.80
CA GLN A 94 10.77 4.89 -12.70
C GLN A 94 10.16 4.24 -11.45
N VAL A 95 9.05 3.53 -11.63
CA VAL A 95 8.42 2.68 -10.60
C VAL A 95 8.85 1.23 -10.84
N PRO A 96 9.23 0.46 -9.81
CA PRO A 96 9.26 0.81 -8.38
C PRO A 96 10.51 1.59 -7.93
N TYR A 97 11.53 1.70 -8.79
CA TYR A 97 12.88 2.08 -8.41
C TYR A 97 13.01 3.42 -7.67
N LYS A 98 12.18 4.42 -7.99
CA LYS A 98 12.12 5.71 -7.26
C LYS A 98 11.80 5.58 -5.76
N PHE A 99 11.31 4.42 -5.31
CA PHE A 99 11.03 4.10 -3.90
C PHE A 99 11.98 3.07 -3.28
N GLU A 100 12.79 2.39 -4.09
CA GLU A 100 13.71 1.33 -3.64
C GLU A 100 15.14 1.89 -3.53
N LEU A 101 15.48 2.39 -2.33
CA LEU A 101 16.69 3.20 -2.07
C LEU A 101 18.04 2.46 -2.22
N GLY A 102 18.03 1.19 -2.57
CA GLY A 102 19.23 0.36 -2.68
C GLY A 102 18.90 -1.05 -3.15
N GLY A 103 19.84 -1.97 -2.94
CA GLY A 103 19.62 -3.39 -3.21
C GLY A 103 18.50 -3.96 -2.34
N CYS A 104 17.71 -4.88 -2.91
CA CYS A 104 16.71 -5.60 -2.14
C CYS A 104 17.37 -6.60 -1.18
N SER A 105 16.63 -7.01 -0.14
CA SER A 105 16.97 -8.17 0.68
C SER A 105 16.71 -9.43 -0.15
N HIS A 106 17.76 -10.03 -0.70
CA HIS A 106 17.65 -11.13 -1.65
C HIS A 106 17.00 -12.36 -1.03
N GLU A 107 17.34 -12.65 0.23
CA GLU A 107 16.78 -13.72 1.03
C GLU A 107 15.29 -13.52 1.33
N ALA A 108 14.86 -12.29 1.63
CA ALA A 108 13.44 -12.00 1.85
C ALA A 108 12.65 -12.02 0.53
N CYS A 109 13.22 -11.50 -0.56
CA CYS A 109 12.62 -11.61 -1.88
C CYS A 109 12.45 -13.09 -2.29
N ALA A 110 13.48 -13.92 -2.08
CA ALA A 110 13.39 -15.36 -2.34
C ALA A 110 12.32 -16.03 -1.46
N GLY A 111 12.23 -15.66 -0.18
CA GLY A 111 11.19 -16.13 0.73
C GLY A 111 9.77 -15.75 0.27
N LEU A 112 9.59 -14.55 -0.28
CA LEU A 112 8.30 -14.10 -0.83
C LEU A 112 7.90 -14.91 -2.07
N VAL A 113 8.82 -15.14 -3.00
CA VAL A 113 8.56 -15.96 -4.21
C VAL A 113 8.21 -17.41 -3.86
N ALA A 114 8.77 -17.94 -2.77
CA ALA A 114 8.50 -19.30 -2.30
C ALA A 114 7.09 -19.48 -1.71
N MET A 115 6.35 -18.41 -1.43
CA MET A 115 5.00 -18.48 -0.86
C MET A 115 3.91 -18.87 -1.87
N GLY A 116 4.20 -18.83 -3.18
CA GLY A 116 3.24 -19.07 -4.27
C GLY A 116 2.79 -17.78 -4.95
#